data_AF-A0A7S1PZR8-F1
#
_entry.id   AF-A0A7S1PZR8-F1
#
_cell.length_a   1.000
_cell.length_b   1.000
_cell.length_c   1.000
_cell.angle_alpha   90.00
_cell.angle_beta   90.00
_cell.angle_gamma   90.00
#
_symmetry.space_group_name_H-M   'P 1'
#
loop_
_entity.id
_entity.type
_entity.pdbx_description
1 polymer ?
#
loop_
_entity_poly.entity_id
_entity_poly.type
_entity_poly.pdbx_seq_one_letter_code
_entity_poly.pdbx_strand_id
1 'polypeptide(L)'
;RAGPRTEGPGPANLGPPRIWHRASGSAPGLALSRGVGDALGQGCGLMPHATVSEATLDASDAVLVVASDGVFDALSDAEVLHCCRMFWPTRGAAEAAGGGA
;
A
#
# COMPACT_ATOMS: atom_id res chain seq x y z
N ARG A 1 27.24 -23.27 17.44
CA ARG A 1 27.55 -22.70 16.11
C ARG A 1 26.90 -23.59 15.06
N ALA A 2 25.66 -23.29 14.66
CA ALA A 2 24.96 -23.99 13.58
C ALA A 2 25.06 -23.12 12.31
N GLY A 3 25.49 -23.70 11.20
CA GLY A 3 25.66 -23.00 9.92
C GLY A 3 24.33 -22.55 9.31
N PRO A 4 24.36 -21.71 8.26
CA PRO A 4 23.16 -21.21 7.62
C PRO A 4 22.50 -22.36 6.84
N ARG A 5 21.23 -22.65 7.14
CA ARG A 5 20.40 -23.48 6.27
C ARG A 5 19.96 -22.63 5.09
N THR A 6 20.50 -22.92 3.91
CA THR A 6 19.93 -22.49 2.64
C THR A 6 18.73 -23.39 2.35
N GLU A 7 17.52 -22.93 2.71
CA GLU A 7 16.29 -23.59 2.27
C GLU A 7 16.07 -23.30 0.78
N GLY A 8 15.69 -24.34 0.03
CA GLY A 8 15.52 -24.34 -1.43
C GLY A 8 14.38 -23.44 -1.92
N PRO A 9 13.97 -23.55 -3.20
CA PRO A 9 12.95 -22.68 -3.76
C PRO A 9 11.63 -22.97 -3.05
N GLY A 10 11.22 -22.04 -2.17
CA GLY A 10 9.98 -22.11 -1.43
C GLY A 10 8.76 -22.14 -2.37
N PRO A 11 7.58 -22.57 -1.85
CA PRO A 11 6.39 -22.72 -2.67
C PRO A 11 6.08 -21.40 -3.38
N ALA A 12 6.03 -21.46 -4.71
CA ALA A 12 5.61 -20.34 -5.53
C ALA A 12 4.18 -19.96 -5.12
N ASN A 13 4.01 -18.74 -4.63
CA ASN A 13 2.74 -18.09 -4.26
C ASN A 13 2.29 -18.16 -2.78
N LEU A 14 3.13 -17.67 -1.87
CA LEU A 14 2.80 -17.46 -0.44
C LEU A 14 1.98 -16.16 -0.17
N GLY A 15 1.53 -15.46 -1.20
CA GLY A 15 0.93 -14.13 -1.07
C GLY A 15 1.93 -13.05 -0.66
N PRO A 16 1.48 -11.80 -0.46
CA PRO A 16 2.37 -10.70 -0.06
C PRO A 16 3.01 -11.00 1.31
N PRO A 17 4.25 -10.52 1.56
CA PRO A 17 4.92 -10.69 2.85
C PRO A 17 4.07 -10.19 4.02
N ARG A 18 4.09 -10.94 5.12
CA ARG A 18 3.31 -10.64 6.33
C ARG A 18 4.19 -10.67 7.57
N ILE A 19 3.89 -9.78 8.52
CA ILE A 19 4.46 -9.80 9.86
C ILE A 19 3.59 -10.71 10.74
N TRP A 20 4.24 -11.58 11.51
CA TRP A 20 3.59 -12.52 12.42
C TRP A 20 4.24 -12.50 13.79
N HIS A 21 3.44 -12.48 14.85
CA HIS A 21 3.95 -12.63 16.21
C HIS A 21 4.22 -14.11 16.51
N ARG A 22 5.49 -14.48 16.70
CA ARG A 22 5.92 -15.88 16.83
C ARG A 22 5.36 -16.60 18.06
N ALA A 23 5.02 -15.87 19.12
CA ALA A 23 4.60 -16.45 20.40
C ALA A 23 3.09 -16.68 20.51
N SER A 24 2.28 -15.99 19.70
CA SER A 24 0.83 -16.10 19.70
C SER A 24 0.39 -16.55 18.31
N GLY A 25 0.38 -17.88 18.10
CA GLY A 25 -0.05 -18.52 16.84
C GLY A 25 -1.52 -18.29 16.44
N SER A 26 -2.21 -17.35 17.09
CA SER A 26 -3.61 -16.97 16.87
C SER A 26 -3.80 -15.49 16.49
N ALA A 27 -2.74 -14.67 16.43
CA ALA A 27 -2.87 -13.28 16.02
C ALA A 27 -2.92 -13.18 14.48
N PRO A 28 -3.85 -12.39 13.89
CA PRO A 28 -3.86 -12.16 12.45
C PRO A 28 -2.54 -11.51 12.02
N GLY A 29 -1.93 -12.03 10.96
CA GLY A 29 -0.70 -11.46 10.40
C GLY A 29 -0.99 -10.19 9.62
N LEU A 30 -0.07 -9.22 9.70
CA LEU A 30 -0.21 -7.92 9.04
C LEU A 30 0.54 -7.92 7.70
N ALA A 31 -0.15 -7.62 6.60
CA ALA A 31 0.41 -7.62 5.24
C ALA A 31 1.15 -6.33 4.86
N LEU A 32 1.92 -5.77 5.79
CA LEU A 32 2.77 -4.60 5.56
C LEU A 32 3.99 -4.63 6.48
N SER A 33 5.13 -4.16 5.98
CA SER A 33 6.37 -4.02 6.76
C SER A 33 6.51 -2.64 7.42
N ARG A 34 5.66 -1.67 7.06
CA ARG A 34 5.70 -0.29 7.54
C ARG A 34 4.32 0.26 7.82
N GLY A 35 4.13 0.84 9.00
CA GLY A 35 2.85 1.34 9.45
C GLY A 35 2.96 1.98 10.84
N VAL A 36 1.94 2.72 11.23
CA VAL A 36 1.86 3.43 12.51
C VAL A 36 0.74 2.83 13.36
N GLY A 37 0.91 2.79 14.68
CA GLY A 37 -0.16 2.46 15.63
C GLY A 37 -0.26 0.99 16.06
N ASP A 38 0.49 0.08 15.45
CA ASP A 38 0.53 -1.34 15.87
C ASP A 38 1.76 -1.63 16.75
N ALA A 39 1.58 -1.54 18.06
CA ALA A 39 2.62 -1.79 19.05
C ALA A 39 3.09 -3.26 19.07
N LEU A 40 2.22 -4.22 18.75
CA LEU A 40 2.59 -5.64 18.70
C LEU A 40 3.42 -5.94 17.45
N GLY A 41 3.01 -5.39 16.30
CA GLY A 41 3.73 -5.45 15.04
C GLY A 41 5.12 -4.81 15.12
N GLN A 42 5.28 -3.71 15.87
CA GLN A 42 6.59 -3.07 16.10
C GLN A 42 7.59 -4.03 16.73
N GLY A 43 7.17 -4.85 17.70
CA GLY A 43 8.00 -5.91 18.29
C GLY A 43 8.40 -7.01 17.29
N CYS A 44 7.73 -7.09 16.15
CA CYS A 44 7.97 -8.07 15.09
C CYS A 44 8.65 -7.47 13.83
N GLY A 45 9.08 -6.20 13.88
CA GLY A 45 9.80 -5.53 12.80
C GLY A 45 8.98 -4.54 11.95
N LEU A 46 7.75 -4.19 12.37
CA LEU A 46 6.99 -3.11 11.73
C LEU A 46 7.70 -1.76 11.95
N MET A 47 8.00 -1.04 10.86
CA MET A 47 8.70 0.24 10.93
C MET A 47 7.71 1.42 10.81
N PRO A 48 7.78 2.43 11.70
CA PRO A 48 6.89 3.60 11.65
C PRO A 48 7.40 4.74 10.76
N HIS A 49 8.52 4.56 10.05
CA HIS A 49 9.14 5.63 9.26
C HIS A 49 8.49 5.75 7.87
N ALA A 50 8.05 6.98 7.54
CA ALA A 50 7.57 7.31 6.20
C ALA A 50 8.71 7.35 5.18
N THR A 51 8.41 7.06 3.92
CA THR A 51 9.31 7.37 2.80
C THR A 51 8.96 8.76 2.29
N VAL A 52 9.98 9.60 2.11
CA VAL A 52 9.83 10.95 1.58
C VAL A 52 10.37 10.97 0.17
N SER A 53 9.57 11.50 -0.77
CA SER A 53 9.95 11.73 -2.16
C SER A 53 9.51 13.13 -2.55
N GLU A 54 10.35 13.84 -3.27
CA GLU A 54 10.05 15.17 -3.80
C GLU A 54 9.97 15.12 -5.33
N ALA A 55 8.98 15.79 -5.90
CA ALA A 55 8.80 15.90 -7.34
C ALA A 55 8.49 17.37 -7.70
N THR A 56 9.11 17.88 -8.76
CA THR A 56 8.78 19.19 -9.31
C THR A 56 7.67 19.01 -10.34
N LEU A 57 6.56 19.73 -10.16
CA LEU A 57 5.43 19.67 -11.08
C LEU A 57 5.59 20.67 -12.22
N ASP A 58 5.18 20.29 -13.42
CA ASP A 58 5.07 21.17 -14.58
C ASP A 58 3.65 21.17 -15.19
N ALA A 59 3.47 21.90 -16.30
CA ALA A 59 2.16 22.04 -16.94
C ALA A 59 1.63 20.75 -17.60
N SER A 60 2.46 19.72 -17.77
CA SER A 60 2.09 18.40 -18.27
C SER A 60 1.56 17.47 -17.18
N ASP A 61 1.84 17.77 -15.91
CA ASP A 61 1.32 17.01 -14.77
C ASP A 61 -0.17 17.30 -14.57
N ALA A 62 -0.98 16.31 -14.93
CA ALA A 62 -2.42 16.46 -14.95
C ALA A 62 -3.06 16.17 -13.59
N VAL A 63 -2.68 15.06 -12.95
CA VAL A 63 -3.33 14.56 -11.73
C VAL A 63 -2.34 13.82 -10.84
N LEU A 64 -2.45 14.02 -9.53
CA LEU A 64 -1.83 13.18 -8.51
C LEU A 64 -2.92 12.34 -7.85
N VAL A 65 -2.82 11.02 -7.92
CA VAL A 65 -3.78 10.11 -7.30
C VAL A 65 -3.17 9.52 -6.02
N VAL A 66 -3.87 9.69 -4.91
CA VAL A 66 -3.55 9.06 -3.63
C VAL A 66 -4.74 8.23 -3.20
N ALA A 67 -4.57 6.92 -3.13
CA ALA A 67 -5.60 5.98 -2.72
C ALA A 67 -4.98 4.80 -1.95
N SER A 68 -5.82 4.07 -1.21
CA SER A 68 -5.41 2.83 -0.55
C SER A 68 -5.25 1.68 -1.55
N ASP A 69 -4.63 0.59 -1.10
CA ASP A 69 -4.57 -0.69 -1.80
C ASP A 69 -5.94 -1.17 -2.30
N GLY A 70 -7.03 -0.94 -1.55
CA GLY A 70 -8.40 -1.27 -1.99
C GLY A 70 -8.84 -0.67 -3.34
N VAL A 71 -8.15 0.34 -3.89
CA VAL A 71 -8.36 0.83 -5.26
C VAL A 71 -7.42 0.12 -6.23
N PHE A 72 -6.12 0.11 -5.94
CA PHE A 72 -5.09 -0.38 -6.86
C PHE A 72 -5.03 -1.92 -6.96
N ASP A 73 -5.60 -2.63 -5.99
CA ASP A 73 -5.82 -4.07 -6.07
C ASP A 73 -6.94 -4.43 -7.06
N ALA A 74 -7.83 -3.48 -7.37
CA ALA A 74 -9.00 -3.68 -8.22
C ALA A 74 -8.91 -3.03 -9.60
N LEU A 75 -8.19 -1.90 -9.71
CA LEU A 75 -8.12 -1.08 -10.92
C LEU A 75 -6.66 -0.84 -11.33
N SER A 76 -6.42 -0.94 -12.64
CA SER A 76 -5.16 -0.50 -13.23
C SER A 76 -5.02 1.03 -13.23
N ASP A 77 -3.79 1.52 -13.32
CA ASP A 77 -3.51 2.97 -13.44
C ASP A 77 -4.31 3.63 -14.57
N ALA A 78 -4.50 2.92 -15.69
CA ALA A 78 -5.28 3.43 -16.82
C ALA A 78 -6.77 3.58 -16.50
N GLU A 79 -7.35 2.62 -15.77
CA GLU A 79 -8.74 2.67 -15.31
C GLU A 79 -8.95 3.76 -14.26
N VAL A 80 -8.00 3.91 -13.33
CA VAL A 80 -7.99 5.00 -12.35
C VAL A 80 -7.97 6.36 -13.05
N LEU A 81 -7.07 6.56 -14.02
CA LEU A 81 -7.00 7.79 -14.80
C LEU A 81 -8.26 8.04 -15.63
N HIS A 82 -8.88 6.98 -16.17
CA HIS A 82 -10.15 7.10 -16.87
C HIS A 82 -11.26 7.62 -15.96
N CYS A 83 -11.36 7.11 -14.73
CA CYS A 83 -12.28 7.62 -13.73
C CYS A 83 -12.02 9.10 -13.40
N CYS A 84 -10.75 9.49 -13.18
CA CYS A 84 -10.39 10.87 -12.89
C CYS A 84 -10.78 11.84 -14.03
N ARG A 85 -10.63 11.41 -15.30
CA ARG A 85 -10.97 12.25 -16.47
C ARG A 85 -12.42 12.70 -16.47
N MET A 86 -13.36 11.89 -15.97
CA MET A 86 -14.78 12.24 -15.91
C MET A 86 -15.04 13.48 -15.04
N PHE A 87 -14.16 13.75 -14.07
CA PHE A 87 -14.28 14.85 -13.11
C PHE A 87 -13.22 15.95 -13.31
N TRP A 88 -12.47 15.88 -14.41
CA TRP A 88 -11.48 16.89 -14.79
C TRP A 88 -12.04 18.34 -14.83
N PRO A 89 -13.27 18.59 -15.33
CA PRO A 89 -13.81 19.96 -15.39
C PRO A 89 -14.06 20.59 -14.01
N THR A 90 -14.42 19.79 -13.01
CA THR A 90 -14.78 20.27 -11.67
C THR A 90 -13.57 20.59 -10.80
N ARG A 91 -12.39 20.03 -11.12
CA ARG A 91 -11.10 20.19 -10.39
C ARG A 91 -11.18 19.98 -8.87
N GLY A 92 -12.28 19.44 -8.35
CA GLY A 92 -12.54 19.23 -6.93
C GLY A 92 -12.43 17.75 -6.58
N ALA A 93 -11.45 17.40 -5.74
CA ALA A 93 -11.28 16.01 -5.30
C ALA A 93 -12.49 15.48 -4.50
N ALA A 94 -13.19 16.35 -3.77
CA ALA A 94 -14.40 15.99 -3.03
C ALA A 94 -15.57 15.60 -3.95
N GLU A 95 -15.81 16.39 -5.00
CA GLU A 95 -16.85 16.14 -6.02
C GLU A 95 -16.54 14.90 -6.87
N ALA A 96 -15.25 14.55 -7.02
CA ALA A 96 -14.84 13.32 -7.68
C ALA A 96 -15.03 12.07 -6.80
N ALA A 97 -14.99 12.23 -5.47
CA ALA A 97 -15.10 11.14 -4.50
C ALA A 97 -16.54 10.85 -4.05
N GLY A 98 -17.41 11.86 -4.02
CA GLY A 98 -18.83 11.71 -3.74
C GLY A 98 -19.61 12.29 -4.91
N GLY A 99 -20.33 11.44 -5.64
CA GLY A 99 -21.23 11.88 -6.70
C GLY A 99 -22.07 13.06 -6.22
N GLY A 100 -22.09 14.12 -7.04
CA GLY A 100 -22.88 15.31 -6.79
C GLY A 100 -24.32 14.95 -6.41
N ALA A 101 -24.90 15.80 -5.56
CA ALA A 101 -26.27 15.74 -5.07
C ALA A 101 -27.31 15.20 -6.07
#